data_AF-A0A7C5TPM5-F1
#
_entry.id   AF-A0A7C5TPM5-F1
#
_cell.length_a   1.000
_cell.length_b   1.000
_cell.length_c   1.000
_cell.angle_alpha   90.00
_cell.angle_beta   90.00
_cell.angle_gamma   90.00
#
_symmetry.space_group_name_H-M   'P 1'
#
loop_
_entity.id
_entity.type
_entity.pdbx_description
1 polymer ?
#
loop_
_entity_poly.entity_id
_entity_poly.type
_entity_poly.pdbx_seq_one_letter_code
_entity_poly.pdbx_strand_id
1 'polypeptide(L)' 'MRTRDLLQLIRVHNTVGSAISDVMGFAVASQWSFKPFPLVVSALVVALVAAGGYVINDYYDVEIDRINKPYRPLPSGRVK' A
#
# COMPACT_ATOMS: atom_id res chain seq x y z
N MET A 1 -3.07 7.17 -17.59
CA MET A 1 -2.44 6.74 -16.33
C MET A 1 -1.58 5.52 -16.60
N ARG A 2 -0.28 5.53 -16.29
CA ARG A 2 0.58 4.36 -16.55
C ARG A 2 0.57 3.44 -15.32
N THR A 3 0.80 2.15 -15.51
CA THR A 3 0.93 1.17 -14.41
C THR A 3 1.99 1.59 -13.40
N ARG A 4 3.09 2.19 -13.85
CA ARG A 4 4.13 2.74 -12.96
C ARG A 4 3.60 3.82 -12.01
N ASP A 5 2.69 4.68 -12.47
CA ASP A 5 2.11 5.75 -11.65
C ASP A 5 1.21 5.18 -10.56
N LEU A 6 0.44 4.14 -10.89
CA LEU A 6 -0.37 3.38 -9.93
C LEU A 6 0.50 2.73 -8.85
N LEU A 7 1.57 2.04 -9.25
CA LEU A 7 2.51 1.40 -8.32
C LEU A 7 3.21 2.41 -7.41
N GLN A 8 3.50 3.60 -7.91
CA GLN A 8 4.04 4.70 -7.11
C GLN A 8 3.00 5.23 -6.12
N LEU A 9 1.74 5.41 -6.54
CA LEU A 9 0.66 5.95 -5.70
C LEU A 9 0.36 5.07 -4.49
N ILE A 10 0.27 3.75 -4.69
CA ILE A 10 0.05 2.79 -3.59
C ILE A 10 1.34 2.52 -2.79
N ARG A 11 2.46 3.19 -3.11
CA ARG A 11 3.79 2.96 -2.54
C ARG A 11 4.11 1.46 -2.49
N VAL A 12 4.12 0.80 -3.64
CA VAL A 12 4.17 -0.69 -3.76
C VAL A 12 5.21 -1.37 -2.87
N HIS A 13 6.39 -0.78 -2.73
CA HIS A 13 7.47 -1.31 -1.88
C HIS A 13 7.06 -1.37 -0.40
N ASN A 14 6.41 -0.33 0.13
CA ASN A 14 5.91 -0.32 1.49
C ASN A 14 4.72 -1.27 1.65
N THR A 15 3.81 -1.30 0.67
CA THR A 15 2.63 -2.18 0.69
C THR A 15 3.03 -3.67 0.72
N VAL A 16 4.03 -4.05 -0.07
CA VAL A 16 4.64 -5.40 0.00
C VAL A 16 5.29 -5.64 1.36
N GLY A 17 5.98 -4.65 1.91
CA GLY A 17 6.55 -4.71 3.26
C GLY A 17 5.50 -4.94 4.36
N SER A 18 4.33 -4.29 4.25
CA SER A 18 3.20 -4.51 5.17
C SER A 18 2.65 -5.93 5.06
N ALA A 19 2.48 -6.46 3.85
CA ALA A 19 2.03 -7.83 3.64
C ALA A 19 3.03 -8.88 4.18
N ILE A 20 4.33 -8.65 4.02
CA ILE A 20 5.37 -9.53 4.60
C ILE A 20 5.34 -9.47 6.13
N SER A 21 5.12 -8.27 6.69
CA SER A 21 5.01 -8.09 8.13
C SER A 21 3.79 -8.82 8.71
N ASP A 22 2.68 -8.87 7.96
CA ASP A 22 1.49 -9.66 8.32
C ASP A 22 1.79 -11.15 8.42
N VAL A 23 2.64 -11.72 7.57
CA VAL A 23 3.04 -13.15 7.66
C VAL A 23 3.60 -13.48 9.04
N MET A 24 4.39 -12.58 9.63
CA MET A 24 4.92 -12.76 10.98
C MET A 24 3.79 -12.68 12.02
N GLY A 25 2.88 -11.71 11.89
CA GLY A 25 1.70 -11.59 12.75
C GLY A 25 0.82 -12.84 12.69
N PHE A 26 0.57 -13.36 11.50
CA PHE A 26 -0.14 -14.60 11.26
C PHE A 26 0.58 -15.80 11.88
N ALA A 27 1.91 -15.90 11.71
CA ALA A 27 2.71 -16.99 12.27
C ALA A 27 2.58 -17.06 13.79
N VAL A 28 2.67 -15.92 14.48
CA VAL A 28 2.51 -15.84 15.93
C VAL A 28 1.08 -16.20 16.34
N ALA A 29 0.07 -15.61 15.70
CA ALA A 29 -1.35 -15.81 16.04
C ALA A 29 -1.83 -17.25 15.76
N SER A 30 -1.27 -17.90 14.73
CA SER A 30 -1.59 -19.29 14.36
C SER A 30 -0.71 -20.33 15.06
N GLN A 31 0.21 -19.91 15.94
CA GLN A 31 1.21 -20.79 16.56
C GLN A 31 1.98 -21.63 15.51
N TRP A 32 2.45 -20.97 14.45
CA TRP A 32 3.15 -21.59 13.31
C TRP A 32 2.30 -22.58 12.49
N SER A 33 0.98 -22.61 12.66
CA SER A 33 0.06 -23.42 11.85
C SER A 33 -0.35 -22.69 10.57
N PHE A 34 0.45 -22.85 9.51
CA PHE A 34 0.18 -22.18 8.24
C PHE A 34 -0.89 -22.90 7.41
N LYS A 35 -2.03 -22.24 7.27
CA LYS A 35 -3.06 -22.60 6.28
C LYS A 35 -2.96 -21.64 5.10
N PRO A 36 -2.71 -22.12 3.86
CA PRO A 36 -2.45 -21.24 2.72
C PRO A 36 -3.56 -20.23 2.45
N PHE A 37 -4.82 -20.67 2.51
CA PHE A 37 -5.95 -19.79 2.19
C PHE A 37 -6.09 -18.62 3.18
N PRO A 38 -6.19 -18.83 4.51
CA PRO A 38 -6.20 -17.71 5.47
C PRO A 38 -4.98 -16.80 5.40
N LEU A 39 -3.78 -17.36 5.17
CA LEU A 39 -2.53 -16.59 5.08
C LEU A 39 -2.53 -15.65 3.86
N VAL A 40 -2.95 -16.15 2.69
CA VAL A 40 -3.03 -15.33 1.49
C VAL A 40 -4.08 -14.24 1.63
N VAL A 41 -5.24 -14.58 2.23
CA VAL A 41 -6.31 -13.61 2.47
C VAL A 41 -5.85 -12.52 3.45
N SER A 42 -5.18 -12.87 4.56
CA SER A 42 -4.70 -11.87 5.53
C SER A 42 -3.69 -10.92 4.90
N ALA A 43 -2.69 -11.45 4.18
CA ALA A 43 -1.68 -10.66 3.51
C ALA A 43 -2.28 -9.72 2.45
N LEU A 44 -3.27 -10.20 1.70
CA LEU A 44 -3.99 -9.40 0.70
C LEU A 44 -4.80 -8.27 1.36
N VAL A 45 -5.50 -8.55 2.46
CA VAL A 45 -6.24 -7.54 3.20
C VAL A 45 -5.29 -6.46 3.71
N VAL A 46 -4.17 -6.83 4.32
CA VAL A 46 -3.17 -5.87 4.82
C VAL A 46 -2.60 -5.03 3.68
N ALA A 47 -2.27 -5.65 2.54
CA ALA A 47 -1.79 -4.93 1.37
C ALA A 47 -2.81 -3.91 0.84
N LEU A 48 -4.09 -4.30 0.73
CA LEU A 48 -5.15 -3.42 0.22
C LEU A 48 -5.44 -2.27 1.18
N VAL A 49 -5.46 -2.53 2.49
CA VAL A 49 -5.65 -1.48 3.51
C VAL A 49 -4.48 -0.49 3.50
N ALA A 50 -3.23 -0.98 3.42
CA ALA A 50 -2.06 -0.12 3.33
C ALA A 50 -2.06 0.73 2.05
N ALA A 51 -2.33 0.11 0.90
CA ALA A 51 -2.46 0.80 -0.38
C ALA A 51 -3.54 1.88 -0.34
N GLY A 52 -4.72 1.56 0.21
CA GLY A 52 -5.82 2.52 0.40
C GLY A 52 -5.43 3.68 1.29
N GLY A 53 -4.79 3.42 2.44
CA GLY A 53 -4.30 4.46 3.35
C GLY A 53 -3.29 5.40 2.66
N TYR A 54 -2.41 4.85 1.82
CA TYR A 54 -1.45 5.65 1.05
C TYR A 54 -2.10 6.53 -0.01
N VAL A 55 -3.11 6.02 -0.71
CA VAL A 55 -3.90 6.79 -1.68
C VAL A 55 -4.67 7.92 -0.99
N ILE A 56 -5.34 7.60 0.13
CA ILE A 56 -6.10 8.58 0.91
C ILE A 56 -5.18 9.70 1.41
N ASN A 57 -4.00 9.36 1.96
CA ASN A 57 -3.03 10.38 2.38
C ASN A 57 -2.63 11.31 1.24
N ASP A 58 -2.25 10.76 0.08
CA ASP A 58 -1.82 11.59 -1.05
C ASP A 58 -2.98 12.43 -1.63
N TYR A 59 -4.22 11.97 -1.50
CA TYR A 59 -5.41 12.73 -1.91
C TYR A 59 -5.62 13.97 -1.05
N TYR A 60 -5.60 13.82 0.28
CA TYR A 60 -5.76 14.95 1.19
C TYR A 60 -4.54 15.87 1.21
N ASP A 61 -3.35 15.33 0.96
CA ASP A 61 -2.10 16.11 0.90
C ASP A 61 -1.85 16.77 -0.47
N VAL A 62 -2.78 16.69 -1.44
CA VAL A 62 -2.49 17.08 -2.84
C VAL A 62 -2.00 18.52 -2.97
N GLU A 63 -2.56 19.47 -2.21
CA GLU A 63 -2.15 20.87 -2.24
C GLU A 63 -0.79 21.10 -1.60
N ILE A 64 -0.53 20.40 -0.49
CA ILE A 64 0.75 20.45 0.23
C ILE A 64 1.86 19.83 -0.64
N ASP A 65 1.57 18.70 -1.27
CA ASP A 65 2.51 17.99 -2.12
C ASP A 65 2.74 18.68 -3.46
N ARG A 66 1.86 19.57 -3.93
CA ARG A 66 2.17 20.44 -5.09
C ARG A 66 3.40 21.33 -4.82
N ILE A 67 3.65 21.68 -3.56
CA ILE A 67 4.81 22.48 -3.16
C ILE A 67 5.96 21.56 -2.76
N ASN A 68 5.71 20.60 -1.85
CA ASN A 68 6.76 19.80 -1.21
C ASN A 68 7.25 18.63 -2.06
N LYS A 69 6.35 18.02 -2.86
CA LYS A 69 6.62 16.78 -3.60
C LYS A 69 5.91 16.79 -4.97
N PRO A 70 6.17 17.81 -5.83
CA PRO A 70 5.41 18.01 -7.07
C PRO A 70 5.52 16.85 -8.05
N TYR A 71 6.53 16.00 -7.89
CA TYR A 71 6.74 14.80 -8.70
C TYR A 71 5.78 13.64 -8.37
N ARG A 72 4.99 13.70 -7.28
CA ARG A 72 4.04 12.62 -6.92
C ARG A 72 2.90 12.49 -7.93
N PRO A 73 2.27 11.30 -8.05
CA PRO A 73 1.31 11.03 -9.12
C PRO A 73 0.10 11.97 -9.18
N LEU A 74 -0.50 12.31 -8.03
CA LEU A 74 -1.64 13.23 -7.94
C LEU A 74 -1.26 14.70 -8.23
N PRO A 75 -0.30 15.34 -7.52
CA PRO A 75 0.03 16.75 -7.77
C PRO A 75 0.63 16.99 -9.16
N SER A 76 1.33 16.00 -9.75
CA SER A 76 1.85 16.09 -11.12
C SER A 76 0.80 15.85 -12.21
N GLY A 77 -0.44 15.49 -11.85
CA GLY A 77 -1.53 15.20 -12.80
C GLY A 77 -1.35 13.91 -13.61
N ARG A 78 -0.40 13.03 -13.25
CA ARG A 78 -0.25 11.70 -13.90
C ARG A 78 -1.39 10.75 -13.54
N VAL A 79 -1.97 10.96 -12.36
CA VAL A 79 -3.19 10.34 -11.85
C VAL A 79 -4.17 11.47 -11.53
N LYS A 80 -5.45 11.28 -11.89
CA LYS A 80 -6.53 12.22 -11.61
C LYS A 80 -7.49 11.61 -10.61
#